data_AF-A0A8J3IRI8-F1
#
_entry.id   AF-A0A8J3IRI8-F1
#
_cell.length_a   1.000
_cell.length_b   1.000
_cell.length_c   1.000
_cell.angle_alpha   90.00
_cell.angle_beta   90.00
_cell.angle_gamma   90.00
#
_symmetry.space_group_name_H-M   'P 1'
#
loop_
_entity.id
_entity.type
_entity.pdbx_description
1 polymer ?
#
loop_
_entity_poly.entity_id
_entity_poly.type
_entity_poly.pdbx_seq_one_letter_code
_entity_poly.pdbx_strand_id
1 'polypeptide(L)'
;MPMKEARLEIEHLAKALESRKHEKLKTVLILGTKAGALFRNPKFFEDMSLLSPKSLVALSMTEQFREAFSILKAERNKSSLEDIKILLTSAIGNSMYATEDTCLAELVKQNIFNTIFSLNMDDLLYNAFIGHGMKYQHHFEDFALGSWQPDYTIQEIQSNKRPNVCQLIRLYNDEPAFIYSLNNNKVYEENSRIIRLLLEKWQVRELLIVDWEVAWDNILPSALPASLQTIWFVNEDEAAKDAFLAQYQSCEHFYYIQTTYKSFCNGLRTLIAPDFNSLHDFSRTALHDINALRSEVRKLQASIEQSKKSLEMQSAPQKSSIHTLKNSDIAPKNKMKTDVLLATTTPIETKAVLELFPGYKEITIREKIYFDLGLTNNLQVVLTQQMHMGSNGTAGSHISIKEAIEALSPLYVIMIGIAFGIDANKHDIGDILVSQYIQNYDPQRVSSGPDNKPKFENRGERVTASTLLLSRFMAAQYSPPDTWPGKPPKIDFGLILSGSKLVDHEDYRDALRSLASDAIGGEMEGIGLYHAASDKKVHWIVVKAICDWADGNKHVQKNDRQQLAAKNAAIFTLHVLRRSNLKHHRRPKQKTTDK
;
A
#
# COMPACT_ATOMS: atom_id res chain seq x y z
N MET A 1 21.30 -0.81 -41.97
CA MET A 1 22.55 -1.60 -41.92
C MET A 1 22.23 -2.91 -41.22
N PRO A 2 22.90 -4.05 -41.52
CA PRO A 2 22.75 -5.25 -40.72
C PRO A 2 23.23 -4.98 -39.28
N MET A 3 22.50 -5.51 -38.30
CA MET A 3 22.84 -5.45 -36.88
C MET A 3 24.22 -6.09 -36.63
N LYS A 4 25.05 -5.44 -35.80
CA LYS A 4 26.34 -5.97 -35.37
C LYS A 4 26.20 -6.65 -34.01
N GLU A 5 26.31 -7.96 -34.00
CA GLU A 5 26.34 -8.78 -32.78
C GLU A 5 27.79 -8.96 -32.30
N ALA A 6 28.04 -8.78 -31.00
CA ALA A 6 29.33 -9.13 -30.38
C ALA A 6 29.14 -9.64 -28.95
N ARG A 7 29.95 -10.65 -28.58
CA ARG A 7 30.04 -11.14 -27.20
C ARG A 7 31.11 -10.36 -26.45
N LEU A 8 30.77 -9.81 -25.29
CA LEU A 8 31.64 -8.94 -24.50
C LEU A 8 31.70 -9.38 -23.04
N GLU A 9 32.74 -8.92 -22.36
CA GLU A 9 32.91 -9.05 -20.91
C GLU A 9 32.30 -7.88 -20.15
N ILE A 10 31.95 -8.10 -18.88
CA ILE A 10 31.29 -7.09 -18.02
C ILE A 10 32.09 -5.79 -17.86
N GLU A 11 33.42 -5.85 -18.00
CA GLU A 11 34.29 -4.67 -17.99
C GLU A 11 33.97 -3.67 -19.10
N HIS A 12 33.54 -4.16 -20.28
CA HIS A 12 33.16 -3.29 -21.38
C HIS A 12 31.86 -2.55 -21.07
N LEU A 13 30.90 -3.24 -20.44
CA LEU A 13 29.67 -2.63 -19.97
C LEU A 13 29.95 -1.60 -18.87
N ALA A 14 30.82 -1.92 -17.90
CA ALA A 14 31.15 -0.99 -16.82
C ALA A 14 31.76 0.31 -17.36
N LYS A 15 32.76 0.20 -18.25
CA LYS A 15 33.38 1.37 -18.93
C LYS A 15 32.35 2.17 -19.73
N ALA A 16 31.43 1.50 -20.43
CA ALA A 16 30.37 2.16 -21.17
C ALA A 16 29.42 2.93 -20.23
N LEU A 17 28.97 2.32 -19.14
CA LEU A 17 28.09 2.95 -18.16
C LEU A 17 28.74 4.17 -17.49
N GLU A 18 30.02 4.09 -17.12
CA GLU A 18 30.78 5.23 -16.56
C GLU A 18 30.94 6.37 -17.56
N SER A 19 31.36 6.07 -18.80
CA SER A 19 31.49 7.06 -19.87
C SER A 19 30.16 7.77 -20.14
N ARG A 20 29.05 7.01 -20.20
CA ARG A 20 27.70 7.55 -20.42
C ARG A 20 27.23 8.43 -19.26
N LYS A 21 27.53 8.05 -18.02
CA LYS A 21 27.26 8.88 -16.84
C LYS A 21 27.96 10.24 -16.95
N HIS A 22 29.22 10.29 -17.40
CA HIS A 22 29.93 11.55 -17.64
C HIS A 22 29.29 12.39 -18.76
N GLU A 23 28.82 11.75 -19.82
CA GLU A 23 28.13 12.39 -20.95
C GLU A 23 26.66 12.77 -20.64
N LYS A 24 26.16 12.46 -19.44
CA LYS A 24 24.74 12.60 -19.03
C LYS A 24 23.77 11.85 -19.94
N LEU A 25 24.27 10.82 -20.63
CA LEU A 25 23.47 9.92 -21.43
C LEU A 25 22.90 8.84 -20.51
N LYS A 26 21.66 8.45 -20.79
CA LYS A 26 20.85 7.66 -19.85
C LYS A 26 20.62 6.28 -20.44
N THR A 27 21.23 5.26 -19.82
CA THR A 27 20.92 3.86 -20.11
C THR A 27 19.68 3.46 -19.33
N VAL A 28 18.67 2.95 -20.03
CA VAL A 28 17.48 2.38 -19.40
C VAL A 28 17.78 0.92 -19.05
N LEU A 29 17.51 0.52 -17.81
CA LEU A 29 17.64 -0.87 -17.37
C LEU A 29 16.27 -1.55 -17.42
N ILE A 30 16.22 -2.77 -17.94
CA ILE A 30 15.08 -3.66 -17.84
C ILE A 30 15.51 -4.92 -17.09
N LEU A 31 14.80 -5.21 -15.99
CA LEU A 31 14.99 -6.40 -15.18
C LEU A 31 13.93 -7.43 -15.55
N GLY A 32 14.40 -8.55 -16.08
CA GLY A 32 13.58 -9.72 -16.39
C GLY A 32 13.15 -10.51 -15.15
N THR A 33 12.19 -11.39 -15.33
CA THR A 33 11.54 -12.15 -14.24
C THR A 33 12.47 -13.11 -13.50
N LYS A 34 13.60 -13.52 -14.08
CA LYS A 34 14.61 -14.33 -13.38
C LYS A 34 15.36 -13.54 -12.31
N ALA A 35 15.32 -12.20 -12.35
CA ALA A 35 15.81 -11.39 -11.25
C ALA A 35 14.83 -11.33 -10.06
N GLY A 36 13.61 -11.83 -10.19
CA GLY A 36 12.55 -11.70 -9.19
C GLY A 36 12.52 -12.78 -8.09
N ALA A 37 11.61 -12.59 -7.13
CA ALA A 37 11.40 -13.45 -5.98
C ALA A 37 10.99 -14.89 -6.35
N LEU A 38 10.14 -15.04 -7.37
CA LEU A 38 9.64 -16.36 -7.78
C LEU A 38 10.75 -17.28 -8.29
N PHE A 39 11.67 -16.74 -9.10
CA PHE A 39 12.80 -17.52 -9.60
C PHE A 39 13.72 -17.94 -8.46
N ARG A 40 13.90 -17.09 -7.44
CA ARG A 40 14.81 -17.35 -6.32
C ARG A 40 14.21 -18.24 -5.22
N ASN A 41 12.90 -18.51 -5.25
CA ASN A 41 12.24 -19.25 -4.16
C ASN A 41 12.11 -20.75 -4.47
N PRO A 42 12.80 -21.65 -3.74
CA PRO A 42 12.67 -23.09 -3.92
C PRO A 42 11.24 -23.62 -3.72
N LYS A 43 10.50 -23.04 -2.77
CA LYS A 43 9.12 -23.44 -2.46
C LYS A 43 8.18 -23.22 -3.65
N PHE A 44 8.44 -22.20 -4.47
CA PHE A 44 7.65 -21.98 -5.68
C PHE A 44 7.74 -23.19 -6.63
N PHE A 45 8.93 -23.74 -6.82
CA PHE A 45 9.13 -24.93 -7.66
C PHE A 45 8.55 -26.20 -7.03
N GLU A 46 8.61 -26.32 -5.69
CA GLU A 46 7.95 -27.42 -4.96
C GLU A 46 6.43 -27.38 -5.15
N ASP A 47 5.81 -26.21 -4.96
CA ASP A 47 4.37 -26.01 -5.15
C ASP A 47 3.96 -26.29 -6.60
N MET A 48 4.76 -25.87 -7.59
CA MET A 48 4.52 -26.18 -9.01
C MET A 48 4.68 -27.67 -9.34
N SER A 49 5.60 -28.37 -8.67
CA SER A 49 5.81 -29.81 -8.82
C SER A 49 4.62 -30.62 -8.31
N LEU A 50 3.92 -30.14 -7.28
CA LEU A 50 2.71 -30.80 -6.78
C LEU A 50 1.53 -30.70 -7.76
N LEU A 51 1.52 -29.67 -8.61
CA LEU A 51 0.44 -29.38 -9.56
C LEU A 51 0.63 -30.05 -10.93
N SER A 52 1.81 -30.63 -11.21
CA SER A 52 2.13 -31.24 -12.50
C SER A 52 2.69 -32.67 -12.38
N PRO A 53 2.23 -33.62 -13.22
CA PRO A 53 2.77 -34.99 -13.24
C PRO A 53 4.14 -35.10 -13.91
N LYS A 54 4.68 -34.03 -14.53
CA LYS A 54 6.04 -34.03 -15.09
C LYS A 54 7.06 -33.75 -13.98
N SER A 55 8.06 -34.60 -13.85
CA SER A 55 9.17 -34.38 -12.91
C SER A 55 9.98 -33.14 -13.30
N LEU A 56 9.73 -32.01 -12.62
CA LEU A 56 10.56 -30.80 -12.70
C LEU A 56 12.00 -31.06 -12.23
N VAL A 57 12.23 -32.15 -11.48
CA VAL A 57 13.50 -32.52 -10.84
C VAL A 57 14.63 -32.78 -11.84
N ALA A 58 14.31 -33.16 -13.08
CA ALA A 58 15.31 -33.46 -14.12
C ALA A 58 15.73 -32.23 -14.96
N LEU A 59 15.09 -31.07 -14.77
CA LEU A 59 15.31 -29.86 -15.57
C LEU A 59 16.26 -28.89 -14.86
N SER A 60 16.97 -28.07 -15.64
CA SER A 60 17.73 -26.93 -15.08
C SER A 60 16.78 -25.92 -14.42
N MET A 61 17.30 -25.08 -13.53
CA MET A 61 16.48 -24.08 -12.81
C MET A 61 15.72 -23.14 -13.76
N THR A 62 16.35 -22.73 -14.87
CA THR A 62 15.73 -21.91 -15.92
C THR A 62 14.60 -22.65 -16.64
N GLU A 63 14.79 -23.93 -16.96
CA GLU A 63 13.75 -24.76 -17.58
C GLU A 63 12.61 -25.06 -16.63
N GLN A 64 12.90 -25.29 -15.34
CA GLN A 64 11.89 -25.43 -14.30
C GLN A 64 11.04 -24.17 -14.20
N PHE A 65 11.66 -22.99 -14.27
CA PHE A 65 10.95 -21.72 -14.19
C PHE A 65 10.07 -21.46 -15.41
N ARG A 66 10.54 -21.85 -16.60
CA ARG A 66 9.76 -21.80 -17.83
C ARG A 66 8.54 -22.73 -17.80
N GLU A 67 8.71 -23.97 -17.32
CA GLU A 67 7.60 -24.92 -17.16
C GLU A 67 6.63 -24.46 -16.06
N ALA A 68 7.14 -23.88 -14.97
CA ALA A 68 6.33 -23.31 -13.89
C ALA A 68 5.35 -22.23 -14.40
N PHE A 69 5.75 -21.39 -15.36
CA PHE A 69 4.83 -20.45 -16.00
C PHE A 69 3.66 -21.14 -16.70
N SER A 70 3.97 -22.21 -17.43
CA SER A 70 2.99 -22.97 -18.20
C SER A 70 2.00 -23.66 -17.27
N ILE A 71 2.48 -24.19 -16.15
CA ILE A 71 1.65 -24.76 -15.07
C ILE A 71 0.77 -23.66 -14.47
N LEU A 72 1.34 -22.52 -14.08
CA LEU A 72 0.61 -21.40 -13.48
C LEU A 72 -0.51 -20.89 -14.40
N LYS A 73 -0.24 -20.77 -15.71
CA LYS A 73 -1.24 -20.40 -16.72
C LYS A 73 -2.33 -21.46 -16.90
N ALA A 74 -1.97 -22.74 -16.86
CA ALA A 74 -2.94 -23.84 -16.91
C ALA A 74 -3.83 -23.87 -15.67
N GLU A 75 -3.25 -23.70 -14.48
CA GLU A 75 -3.97 -23.64 -13.22
C GLU A 75 -4.86 -22.41 -13.11
N ARG A 76 -4.45 -21.27 -13.68
CA ARG A 76 -5.30 -20.08 -13.78
C ARG A 76 -6.61 -20.30 -14.52
N ASN A 77 -6.66 -21.25 -15.44
CA ASN A 77 -7.89 -21.63 -16.15
C ASN A 77 -8.80 -22.58 -15.36
N LYS A 78 -8.28 -23.25 -14.33
CA LYS A 78 -9.00 -24.29 -13.58
C LYS A 78 -9.38 -23.87 -12.15
N SER A 79 -8.52 -23.08 -11.52
CA SER A 79 -8.58 -22.76 -10.10
C SER A 79 -9.10 -21.34 -9.86
N SER A 80 -9.62 -21.06 -8.66
CA SER A 80 -10.13 -19.74 -8.35
C SER A 80 -8.99 -18.71 -8.26
N LEU A 81 -9.32 -17.43 -8.44
CA LEU A 81 -8.33 -16.35 -8.30
C LEU A 81 -7.69 -16.33 -6.91
N GLU A 82 -8.45 -16.72 -5.89
CA GLU A 82 -7.98 -16.76 -4.50
C GLU A 82 -6.98 -17.90 -4.27
N ASP A 83 -7.17 -19.07 -4.89
CA ASP A 83 -6.25 -20.21 -4.74
C ASP A 83 -4.86 -19.90 -5.30
N ILE A 84 -4.82 -19.26 -6.46
CA ILE A 84 -3.55 -18.85 -7.10
C ILE A 84 -2.91 -17.71 -6.35
N LYS A 85 -3.71 -16.79 -5.83
CA LYS A 85 -3.22 -15.74 -4.95
C LYS A 85 -2.57 -16.32 -3.70
N ILE A 86 -3.19 -17.29 -3.03
CA ILE A 86 -2.61 -17.97 -1.86
C ILE A 86 -1.27 -18.62 -2.23
N LEU A 87 -1.19 -19.30 -3.37
CA LEU A 87 0.04 -19.92 -3.86
C LEU A 87 1.16 -18.87 -4.05
N LEU A 88 0.87 -17.80 -4.81
CA LEU A 88 1.85 -16.77 -5.13
C LEU A 88 2.25 -15.96 -3.89
N THR A 89 1.31 -15.61 -3.01
CA THR A 89 1.59 -14.92 -1.75
C THR A 89 2.40 -15.82 -0.80
N SER A 90 2.18 -17.13 -0.78
CA SER A 90 3.03 -18.08 -0.03
C SER A 90 4.46 -18.12 -0.57
N ALA A 91 4.63 -18.06 -1.89
CA ALA A 91 5.94 -18.04 -2.55
C ALA A 91 6.66 -16.68 -2.40
N ILE A 92 5.96 -15.55 -2.43
CA ILE A 92 6.60 -14.22 -2.39
C ILE A 92 6.71 -13.69 -0.96
N GLY A 93 5.75 -13.99 -0.09
CA GLY A 93 5.59 -13.36 1.22
C GLY A 93 6.72 -13.61 2.23
N ASN A 94 7.65 -14.51 1.92
CA ASN A 94 8.85 -14.78 2.73
C ASN A 94 10.16 -14.34 2.04
N SER A 95 10.10 -13.79 0.83
CA SER A 95 11.30 -13.44 0.07
C SER A 95 11.88 -12.11 0.57
N MET A 96 13.11 -12.16 1.08
CA MET A 96 13.90 -10.97 1.40
C MET A 96 14.65 -10.50 0.15
N TYR A 97 14.90 -9.20 0.03
CA TYR A 97 15.73 -8.68 -1.04
C TYR A 97 17.17 -9.14 -0.83
N ALA A 98 17.87 -9.44 -1.91
CA ALA A 98 19.19 -10.02 -1.86
C ALA A 98 20.29 -8.93 -1.93
N THR A 99 21.54 -9.34 -1.76
CA THR A 99 22.70 -8.45 -1.88
C THR A 99 22.80 -7.80 -3.27
N GLU A 100 22.33 -8.51 -4.27
CA GLU A 100 22.26 -8.15 -5.68
C GLU A 100 21.30 -6.98 -5.91
N ASP A 101 20.17 -6.95 -5.19
CA ASP A 101 19.18 -5.85 -5.26
C ASP A 101 19.70 -4.61 -4.53
N THR A 102 20.46 -4.82 -3.44
CA THR A 102 21.19 -3.75 -2.75
C THR A 102 22.25 -3.12 -3.65
N CYS A 103 22.96 -3.93 -4.45
CA CYS A 103 23.91 -3.44 -5.44
C CYS A 103 23.24 -2.53 -6.48
N LEU A 104 22.04 -2.89 -6.97
CA LEU A 104 21.31 -2.00 -7.88
C LEU A 104 20.90 -0.69 -7.18
N ALA A 105 20.49 -0.74 -5.91
CA ALA A 105 20.21 0.45 -5.13
C ALA A 105 21.42 1.40 -5.03
N GLU A 106 22.62 0.85 -4.87
CA GLU A 106 23.89 1.60 -4.88
C GLU A 106 24.14 2.28 -6.23
N LEU A 107 24.03 1.52 -7.33
CA LEU A 107 24.22 2.04 -8.69
C LEU A 107 23.23 3.16 -9.03
N VAL A 108 21.99 3.04 -8.56
CA VAL A 108 20.96 4.09 -8.69
C VAL A 108 21.33 5.34 -7.90
N LYS A 109 21.77 5.22 -6.64
CA LYS A 109 22.25 6.37 -5.86
C LYS A 109 23.40 7.10 -6.52
N GLN A 110 24.24 6.38 -7.27
CA GLN A 110 25.33 6.98 -8.03
C GLN A 110 24.90 7.58 -9.37
N ASN A 111 23.59 7.63 -9.66
CA ASN A 111 23.00 8.10 -10.91
C ASN A 111 23.48 7.33 -12.15
N ILE A 112 23.88 6.06 -12.02
CA ILE A 112 24.17 5.19 -13.17
C ILE A 112 22.86 4.87 -13.90
N PHE A 113 21.83 4.50 -13.14
CA PHE A 113 20.49 4.27 -13.66
C PHE A 113 19.52 5.30 -13.10
N ASN A 114 18.69 5.86 -13.97
CA ASN A 114 17.59 6.76 -13.59
C ASN A 114 16.23 6.28 -14.13
N THR A 115 16.20 5.13 -14.78
CA THR A 115 14.97 4.50 -15.24
C THR A 115 15.20 2.99 -15.23
N ILE A 116 14.36 2.29 -14.48
CA ILE A 116 14.38 0.83 -14.36
C ILE A 116 12.96 0.34 -14.64
N PHE A 117 12.79 -0.50 -15.66
CA PHE A 117 11.59 -1.30 -15.84
C PHE A 117 11.77 -2.63 -15.12
N SER A 118 10.89 -2.94 -14.17
CA SER A 118 10.85 -4.23 -13.48
C SER A 118 9.69 -5.06 -14.03
N LEU A 119 10.00 -6.21 -14.62
CA LEU A 119 8.99 -7.19 -15.04
C LEU A 119 8.55 -8.12 -13.90
N ASN A 120 9.24 -8.03 -12.76
CA ASN A 120 8.94 -8.81 -11.56
C ASN A 120 7.59 -8.39 -10.96
N MET A 121 6.91 -9.36 -10.35
CA MET A 121 5.67 -9.13 -9.60
C MET A 121 5.89 -8.78 -8.12
N ASP A 122 7.14 -8.81 -7.66
CA ASP A 122 7.52 -8.55 -6.27
C ASP A 122 8.05 -7.12 -6.06
N ASP A 123 8.10 -6.73 -4.78
CA ASP A 123 8.61 -5.44 -4.34
C ASP A 123 10.07 -5.51 -3.89
N LEU A 124 10.85 -6.54 -4.28
CA LEU A 124 12.21 -6.74 -3.73
C LEU A 124 13.12 -5.54 -4.01
N LEU A 125 13.09 -5.00 -5.24
CA LEU A 125 13.92 -3.86 -5.60
C LEU A 125 13.47 -2.56 -4.90
N TYR A 126 12.15 -2.36 -4.78
CA TYR A 126 11.59 -1.23 -4.01
C TYR A 126 12.03 -1.31 -2.54
N ASN A 127 11.92 -2.50 -1.94
CA ASN A 127 12.33 -2.75 -0.57
C ASN A 127 13.84 -2.60 -0.39
N ALA A 128 14.65 -2.99 -1.38
CA ALA A 128 16.09 -2.77 -1.37
C ALA A 128 16.43 -1.26 -1.39
N PHE A 129 15.72 -0.44 -2.18
CA PHE A 129 15.92 1.01 -2.18
C PHE A 129 15.65 1.62 -0.80
N ILE A 130 14.51 1.27 -0.20
CA ILE A 130 14.14 1.75 1.13
C ILE A 130 15.12 1.24 2.20
N GLY A 131 15.44 -0.06 2.18
CA GLY A 131 16.38 -0.70 3.10
C GLY A 131 17.80 -0.10 3.01
N HIS A 132 18.20 0.32 1.82
CA HIS A 132 19.45 1.02 1.58
C HIS A 132 19.36 2.54 1.90
N GLY A 133 18.26 3.00 2.50
CA GLY A 133 18.08 4.37 2.99
C GLY A 133 17.79 5.41 1.89
N MET A 134 17.34 4.98 0.72
CA MET A 134 16.89 5.89 -0.34
C MET A 134 15.55 6.52 0.06
N LYS A 135 15.47 7.85 -0.08
CA LYS A 135 14.24 8.63 0.16
C LYS A 135 13.39 8.72 -1.11
N TYR A 136 12.11 8.35 -0.99
CA TYR A 136 11.09 8.52 -2.03
C TYR A 136 10.99 10.00 -2.47
N GLN A 137 10.72 10.26 -3.76
CA GLN A 137 10.71 11.57 -4.45
C GLN A 137 12.05 12.34 -4.48
N HIS A 138 13.07 11.86 -3.77
CA HIS A 138 14.39 12.48 -3.72
C HIS A 138 15.45 11.65 -4.45
N HIS A 139 15.40 10.33 -4.29
CA HIS A 139 16.33 9.40 -4.94
C HIS A 139 15.61 8.52 -5.97
N PHE A 140 14.36 8.13 -5.70
CA PHE A 140 13.56 7.36 -6.64
C PHE A 140 12.07 7.66 -6.49
N GLU A 141 11.32 7.33 -7.53
CA GLU A 141 9.86 7.28 -7.57
C GLU A 141 9.44 5.96 -8.20
N ASP A 142 8.32 5.41 -7.73
CA ASP A 142 7.78 4.13 -8.15
C ASP A 142 6.46 4.36 -8.89
N PHE A 143 6.31 3.68 -10.03
CA PHE A 143 5.14 3.71 -10.89
C PHE A 143 4.78 2.28 -11.26
N ALA A 144 3.51 1.92 -11.14
CA ALA A 144 3.03 0.63 -11.61
C ALA A 144 2.19 0.79 -12.89
N LEU A 145 2.39 -0.09 -13.86
CA LEU A 145 1.57 -0.18 -15.05
C LEU A 145 0.27 -0.90 -14.68
N GLY A 146 -0.79 -0.12 -14.45
CA GLY A 146 -2.12 -0.60 -14.07
C GLY A 146 -3.14 -0.32 -15.18
N SER A 147 -3.72 -1.39 -15.72
CA SER A 147 -4.71 -1.39 -16.79
C SER A 147 -5.96 -0.59 -16.42
N TRP A 148 -6.11 0.67 -16.85
CA TRP A 148 -7.42 1.34 -17.13
C TRP A 148 -7.22 2.65 -17.91
N GLN A 149 -6.07 3.34 -17.80
CA GLN A 149 -5.78 4.59 -18.53
C GLN A 149 -4.28 4.77 -18.88
N PRO A 150 -3.78 4.15 -19.96
CA PRO A 150 -2.38 4.24 -20.39
C PRO A 150 -1.85 5.66 -20.57
N ASP A 151 -2.69 6.56 -21.11
CA ASP A 151 -2.27 7.91 -21.44
C ASP A 151 -2.03 8.75 -20.17
N TYR A 152 -2.81 8.52 -19.11
CA TYR A 152 -2.59 9.13 -17.79
C TYR A 152 -1.29 8.62 -17.16
N THR A 153 -1.07 7.29 -17.14
CA THR A 153 0.17 6.70 -16.59
C THR A 153 1.41 7.24 -17.32
N ILE A 154 1.35 7.35 -18.65
CA ILE A 154 2.44 7.93 -19.45
C ILE A 154 2.66 9.41 -19.09
N GLN A 155 1.60 10.19 -18.92
CA GLN A 155 1.69 11.60 -18.51
C GLN A 155 2.27 11.75 -17.10
N GLU A 156 1.86 10.92 -16.15
CA GLU A 156 2.33 10.95 -14.77
C GLU A 156 3.83 10.60 -14.67
N ILE A 157 4.28 9.55 -15.34
CA ILE A 157 5.70 9.20 -15.41
C ILE A 157 6.48 10.35 -16.08
N GLN A 158 5.90 11.03 -17.07
CA GLN A 158 6.55 12.15 -17.74
C GLN A 158 6.65 13.40 -16.88
N SER A 159 5.56 13.82 -16.23
CA SER A 159 5.52 15.04 -15.41
C SER A 159 6.48 14.97 -14.24
N ASN A 160 6.76 13.76 -13.75
CA ASN A 160 7.64 13.53 -12.61
C ASN A 160 9.09 13.20 -12.99
N LYS A 161 9.44 13.20 -14.29
CA LYS A 161 10.80 12.88 -14.73
C LYS A 161 11.80 13.95 -14.29
N ARG A 162 12.65 13.62 -13.33
CA ARG A 162 13.72 14.49 -12.80
C ARG A 162 15.09 13.90 -13.12
N PRO A 163 16.13 14.73 -13.34
CA PRO A 163 17.42 14.26 -13.81
C PRO A 163 18.14 13.30 -12.84
N ASN A 164 17.95 13.47 -11.53
CA ASN A 164 18.63 12.73 -10.46
C ASN A 164 17.68 11.85 -9.62
N VAL A 165 16.47 11.60 -10.11
CA VAL A 165 15.51 10.72 -9.45
C VAL A 165 15.28 9.54 -10.37
N CYS A 166 15.50 8.33 -9.86
CA CYS A 166 15.26 7.13 -10.61
C CYS A 166 13.78 6.80 -10.70
N GLN A 167 13.30 6.54 -11.91
CA GLN A 167 11.94 6.04 -12.14
C GLN A 167 11.97 4.52 -12.11
N LEU A 168 11.44 3.92 -11.06
CA LEU A 168 11.17 2.50 -10.99
C LEU A 168 9.77 2.26 -11.57
N ILE A 169 9.68 1.55 -12.69
CA ILE A 169 8.43 1.29 -13.40
C ILE A 169 8.16 -0.21 -13.34
N ARG A 170 7.21 -0.60 -12.50
CA ARG A 170 6.78 -1.99 -12.31
C ARG A 170 5.71 -2.35 -13.32
N LEU A 171 5.86 -3.50 -13.98
CA LEU A 171 4.90 -3.98 -14.97
C LEU A 171 3.53 -4.31 -14.36
N TYR A 172 3.52 -4.69 -13.08
CA TYR A 172 2.32 -5.08 -12.35
C TYR A 172 2.24 -4.29 -11.05
N ASN A 173 1.03 -3.83 -10.70
CA ASN A 173 0.79 -3.02 -9.51
C ASN A 173 0.68 -3.86 -8.23
N ASP A 174 0.06 -5.03 -8.35
CA ASP A 174 -0.20 -5.96 -7.27
C ASP A 174 -0.32 -7.41 -7.81
N GLU A 175 -0.38 -8.39 -6.90
CA GLU A 175 -0.53 -9.79 -7.29
C GLU A 175 -1.83 -10.05 -8.08
N PRO A 176 -2.99 -9.46 -7.73
CA PRO A 176 -4.20 -9.55 -8.55
C PRO A 176 -4.02 -9.10 -10.01
N ALA A 177 -3.30 -8.00 -10.27
CA ALA A 177 -3.03 -7.50 -11.62
C ALA A 177 -2.16 -8.48 -12.42
N PHE A 178 -1.14 -9.07 -11.78
CA PHE A 178 -0.34 -10.13 -12.38
C PHE A 178 -1.18 -11.38 -12.68
N ILE A 179 -1.98 -11.85 -11.71
CA ILE A 179 -2.85 -13.03 -11.88
C ILE A 179 -3.89 -12.81 -13.00
N TYR A 180 -4.36 -11.57 -13.16
CA TYR A 180 -5.24 -11.18 -14.25
C TYR A 180 -4.53 -11.18 -15.60
N SER A 181 -3.26 -10.76 -15.66
CA SER A 181 -2.48 -10.75 -16.90
C SER A 181 -2.27 -12.15 -17.46
N LEU A 182 -2.07 -13.18 -16.62
CA LEU A 182 -1.79 -14.57 -17.03
C LEU A 182 -2.70 -15.12 -18.14
N ASN A 183 -3.98 -14.71 -18.14
CA ASN A 183 -4.99 -15.14 -19.12
C ASN A 183 -5.52 -14.02 -20.02
N ASN A 184 -5.00 -12.79 -19.91
CA ASN A 184 -5.50 -11.65 -20.64
C ASN A 184 -4.43 -11.01 -21.53
N ASN A 185 -4.41 -11.43 -22.80
CA ASN A 185 -3.50 -10.89 -23.80
C ASN A 185 -3.64 -9.37 -24.01
N LYS A 186 -4.82 -8.78 -23.71
CA LYS A 186 -4.99 -7.32 -23.83
C LYS A 186 -4.12 -6.55 -22.85
N VAL A 187 -3.91 -7.09 -21.65
CA VAL A 187 -3.03 -6.46 -20.63
C VAL A 187 -1.58 -6.48 -21.11
N TYR A 188 -1.15 -7.59 -21.73
CA TYR A 188 0.17 -7.69 -22.35
C TYR A 188 0.35 -6.68 -23.50
N GLU A 189 -0.63 -6.57 -24.39
CA GLU A 189 -0.60 -5.62 -25.50
C GLU A 189 -0.57 -4.16 -25.03
N GLU A 190 -1.38 -3.83 -24.02
CA GLU A 190 -1.46 -2.49 -23.45
C GLU A 190 -0.17 -2.08 -22.75
N ASN A 191 0.39 -2.96 -21.91
CA ASN A 191 1.66 -2.72 -21.24
C ASN A 191 2.82 -2.64 -22.24
N SER A 192 2.82 -3.47 -23.29
CA SER A 192 3.80 -3.39 -24.38
C SER A 192 3.74 -2.05 -25.09
N ARG A 193 2.53 -1.56 -25.39
CA ARG A 193 2.30 -0.23 -25.97
C ARG A 193 2.83 0.88 -25.07
N ILE A 194 2.59 0.81 -23.76
CA ILE A 194 3.07 1.82 -22.80
C ILE A 194 4.60 1.86 -22.77
N ILE A 195 5.25 0.71 -22.63
CA ILE A 195 6.72 0.63 -22.63
C ILE A 195 7.27 1.22 -23.94
N ARG A 196 6.71 0.84 -25.09
CA ARG A 196 7.13 1.38 -26.39
C ARG A 196 7.02 2.91 -26.43
N LEU A 197 5.86 3.46 -26.08
CA LEU A 197 5.61 4.89 -26.11
C LEU A 197 6.53 5.67 -25.16
N LEU A 198 6.85 5.11 -23.99
CA LEU A 198 7.80 5.72 -23.06
C LEU A 198 9.21 5.75 -23.65
N LEU A 199 9.69 4.62 -24.19
CA LEU A 199 11.01 4.51 -24.80
C LEU A 199 11.16 5.45 -26.01
N GLU A 200 10.14 5.53 -26.89
CA GLU A 200 10.12 6.44 -28.04
C GLU A 200 10.12 7.91 -27.62
N LYS A 201 9.23 8.29 -26.70
CA LYS A 201 9.13 9.68 -26.24
C LYS A 201 10.39 10.15 -25.52
N TRP A 202 11.07 9.26 -24.80
CA TRP A 202 12.34 9.55 -24.16
C TRP A 202 13.54 9.47 -25.10
N GLN A 203 13.31 9.13 -26.37
CA GLN A 203 14.35 8.98 -27.38
C GLN A 203 15.46 8.05 -26.89
N VAL A 204 15.07 6.96 -26.23
CA VAL A 204 16.02 5.97 -25.72
C VAL A 204 16.74 5.35 -26.90
N ARG A 205 18.07 5.42 -26.87
CA ARG A 205 18.94 4.82 -27.89
C ARG A 205 19.67 3.59 -27.38
N GLU A 206 19.80 3.44 -26.06
CA GLU A 206 20.52 2.33 -25.45
C GLU A 206 19.69 1.69 -24.35
N LEU A 207 19.67 0.35 -24.35
CA LEU A 207 18.93 -0.46 -23.41
C LEU A 207 19.85 -1.52 -22.80
N LEU A 208 19.74 -1.73 -21.49
CA LEU A 208 20.36 -2.84 -20.79
C LEU A 208 19.25 -3.79 -20.33
N ILE A 209 19.24 -5.01 -20.84
CA ILE A 209 18.28 -6.06 -20.48
C ILE A 209 19.03 -7.11 -19.67
N VAL A 210 18.56 -7.40 -18.46
CA VAL A 210 19.18 -8.36 -17.56
C VAL A 210 18.19 -9.46 -17.22
N ASP A 211 18.64 -10.71 -17.39
CA ASP A 211 17.94 -11.91 -16.93
C ASP A 211 16.52 -12.11 -17.50
N TRP A 212 16.40 -11.81 -18.80
CA TRP A 212 15.21 -12.07 -19.60
C TRP A 212 14.85 -13.56 -19.68
N GLU A 213 13.57 -13.89 -19.49
CA GLU A 213 13.03 -15.24 -19.68
C GLU A 213 12.05 -15.29 -20.87
N VAL A 214 12.23 -16.27 -21.74
CA VAL A 214 11.54 -16.39 -23.03
C VAL A 214 10.01 -16.45 -22.90
N ALA A 215 9.49 -17.21 -21.94
CA ALA A 215 8.06 -17.42 -21.75
C ALA A 215 7.42 -16.33 -20.88
N TRP A 216 8.09 -15.93 -19.79
CA TRP A 216 7.57 -14.92 -18.86
C TRP A 216 7.68 -13.48 -19.39
N ASP A 217 8.78 -13.14 -20.06
CA ASP A 217 9.11 -11.76 -20.44
C ASP A 217 8.85 -11.49 -21.94
N ASN A 218 7.99 -12.30 -22.57
CA ASN A 218 7.66 -12.24 -23.99
C ASN A 218 7.04 -10.90 -24.44
N ILE A 219 6.64 -10.06 -23.49
CA ILE A 219 6.15 -8.70 -23.74
C ILE A 219 7.22 -7.81 -24.38
N LEU A 220 8.49 -8.01 -24.01
CA LEU A 220 9.56 -7.07 -24.34
C LEU A 220 9.88 -6.97 -25.83
N PRO A 221 10.09 -8.06 -26.60
CA PRO A 221 10.45 -7.94 -28.01
C PRO A 221 9.43 -7.10 -28.81
N SER A 222 8.15 -7.22 -28.47
CA SER A 222 7.09 -6.39 -29.05
C SER A 222 7.12 -4.95 -28.54
N ALA A 223 7.56 -4.68 -27.32
CA ALA A 223 7.57 -3.35 -26.72
C ALA A 223 8.74 -2.47 -27.19
N LEU A 224 9.82 -3.05 -27.72
CA LEU A 224 11.02 -2.29 -28.07
C LEU A 224 10.84 -1.48 -29.38
N PRO A 225 11.20 -0.18 -29.39
CA PRO A 225 11.10 0.63 -30.59
C PRO A 225 12.24 0.34 -31.57
N ALA A 226 12.02 0.62 -32.85
CA ALA A 226 13.04 0.47 -33.90
C ALA A 226 14.14 1.54 -33.84
N SER A 227 14.00 2.56 -32.99
CA SER A 227 14.98 3.63 -32.81
C SER A 227 16.17 3.28 -31.90
N LEU A 228 16.18 2.08 -31.31
CA LEU A 228 17.28 1.63 -30.46
C LEU A 228 18.55 1.44 -31.29
N GLN A 229 19.66 2.00 -30.83
CA GLN A 229 20.97 1.81 -31.44
C GLN A 229 21.72 0.67 -30.78
N THR A 230 21.74 0.62 -29.44
CA THR A 230 22.50 -0.38 -28.68
C THR A 230 21.61 -1.17 -27.72
N ILE A 231 21.72 -2.49 -27.73
CA ILE A 231 21.16 -3.36 -26.69
C ILE A 231 22.29 -4.12 -26.03
N TRP A 232 22.43 -3.95 -24.72
CA TRP A 232 23.23 -4.80 -23.85
C TRP A 232 22.34 -5.88 -23.29
N PHE A 233 22.60 -7.13 -23.64
CA PHE A 233 21.82 -8.28 -23.21
C PHE A 233 22.68 -9.13 -22.27
N VAL A 234 22.25 -9.19 -21.01
CA VAL A 234 22.93 -9.93 -19.94
C VAL A 234 22.06 -11.11 -19.55
N ASN A 235 22.55 -12.33 -19.80
CA ASN A 235 21.80 -13.54 -19.51
C ASN A 235 22.75 -14.72 -19.33
N GLU A 236 22.42 -15.68 -18.47
CA GLU A 236 23.19 -16.91 -18.34
C GLU A 236 22.96 -17.85 -19.54
N ASP A 237 21.75 -17.83 -20.11
CA ASP A 237 21.31 -18.76 -21.15
C ASP A 237 21.47 -18.15 -22.55
N GLU A 238 22.35 -18.75 -23.36
CA GLU A 238 22.55 -18.34 -24.75
C GLU A 238 21.33 -18.64 -25.64
N ALA A 239 20.52 -19.65 -25.30
CA ALA A 239 19.27 -19.91 -26.01
C ALA A 239 18.27 -18.76 -25.82
N ALA A 240 18.31 -18.05 -24.69
CA ALA A 240 17.49 -16.86 -24.47
C ALA A 240 17.91 -15.71 -25.39
N LYS A 241 19.21 -15.56 -25.65
CA LYS A 241 19.74 -14.59 -26.63
C LYS A 241 19.22 -14.90 -28.03
N ASP A 242 19.33 -16.14 -28.49
CA ASP A 242 18.87 -16.54 -29.83
C ASP A 242 17.34 -16.38 -29.98
N ALA A 243 16.57 -16.76 -28.94
CA ALA A 243 15.12 -16.57 -28.93
C ALA A 243 14.69 -15.10 -28.93
N PHE A 244 15.47 -14.21 -28.30
CA PHE A 244 15.26 -12.77 -28.33
C PHE A 244 15.54 -12.20 -29.73
N LEU A 245 16.69 -12.56 -30.33
CA LEU A 245 17.09 -12.11 -31.67
C LEU A 245 16.19 -12.66 -32.78
N ALA A 246 15.51 -13.79 -32.57
CA ALA A 246 14.46 -14.26 -33.48
C ALA A 246 13.24 -13.34 -33.53
N GLN A 247 13.00 -12.54 -32.48
CA GLN A 247 11.84 -11.67 -32.35
C GLN A 247 12.17 -10.18 -32.57
N TYR A 248 13.40 -9.76 -32.30
CA TYR A 248 13.82 -8.37 -32.42
C TYR A 248 15.21 -8.24 -33.05
N GLN A 249 15.29 -7.53 -34.19
CA GLN A 249 16.54 -7.33 -34.96
C GLN A 249 16.78 -5.88 -35.39
N SER A 250 15.98 -4.94 -34.87
CA SER A 250 15.93 -3.57 -35.38
C SER A 250 17.04 -2.64 -34.86
N CYS A 251 17.94 -3.12 -33.98
CA CYS A 251 19.03 -2.30 -33.43
C CYS A 251 20.33 -2.37 -34.24
N GLU A 252 21.19 -1.36 -34.08
CA GLU A 252 22.49 -1.29 -34.78
C GLU A 252 23.54 -2.20 -34.15
N HIS A 253 23.57 -2.26 -32.81
CA HIS A 253 24.55 -2.97 -31.99
C HIS A 253 23.86 -3.83 -30.94
N PHE A 254 24.18 -5.12 -30.93
CA PHE A 254 23.72 -6.06 -29.92
C PHE A 254 24.92 -6.68 -29.22
N TYR A 255 25.04 -6.41 -27.92
CA TYR A 255 26.14 -6.89 -27.09
C TYR A 255 25.64 -7.93 -26.10
N TYR A 256 26.20 -9.13 -26.16
CA TYR A 256 25.84 -10.23 -25.28
C TYR A 256 26.89 -10.46 -24.21
N ILE A 257 26.46 -10.55 -22.95
CA ILE A 257 27.30 -10.89 -21.79
C ILE A 257 26.69 -12.11 -21.11
N GLN A 258 27.42 -13.23 -21.16
CA GLN A 258 26.96 -14.49 -20.57
C GLN A 258 27.31 -14.54 -19.08
N THR A 259 26.36 -14.21 -18.21
CA THR A 259 26.56 -14.22 -16.75
C THR A 259 25.24 -14.25 -16.00
N THR A 260 25.27 -14.62 -14.71
CA THR A 260 24.09 -14.62 -13.83
C THR A 260 23.83 -13.22 -13.27
N TYR A 261 22.59 -12.93 -12.84
CA TYR A 261 22.24 -11.70 -12.12
C TYR A 261 23.23 -11.35 -11.01
N LYS A 262 23.60 -12.37 -10.22
CA LYS A 262 24.52 -12.22 -9.09
C LYS A 262 25.91 -11.81 -9.52
N SER A 263 26.48 -12.52 -10.48
CA SER A 263 27.80 -12.21 -11.01
C SER A 263 27.81 -10.86 -11.73
N PHE A 264 26.71 -10.51 -12.40
CA PHE A 264 26.49 -9.20 -13.01
C PHE A 264 26.55 -8.08 -11.98
N CYS A 265 25.73 -8.15 -10.92
CA CYS A 265 25.71 -7.14 -9.87
C CYS A 265 27.07 -7.02 -9.18
N ASN A 266 27.68 -8.15 -8.79
CA ASN A 266 28.98 -8.14 -8.13
C ASN A 266 30.08 -7.54 -9.01
N GLY A 267 30.12 -7.90 -10.31
CA GLY A 267 31.10 -7.36 -11.24
C GLY A 267 30.95 -5.85 -11.44
N LEU A 268 29.72 -5.34 -11.60
CA LEU A 268 29.49 -3.90 -11.68
C LEU A 268 29.84 -3.17 -10.38
N ARG A 269 29.52 -3.75 -9.21
CA ARG A 269 29.88 -3.18 -7.91
C ARG A 269 31.39 -3.01 -7.77
N THR A 270 32.15 -4.05 -8.09
CA THR A 270 33.61 -4.02 -8.00
C THR A 270 34.23 -3.02 -8.97
N LEU A 271 33.69 -2.91 -10.19
CA LEU A 271 34.28 -2.07 -11.24
C LEU A 271 33.89 -0.59 -11.13
N ILE A 272 32.66 -0.28 -10.71
CA ILE A 272 32.11 1.10 -10.70
C ILE A 272 32.10 1.70 -9.27
N ALA A 273 31.99 0.87 -8.23
CA ALA A 273 31.75 1.33 -6.85
C ALA A 273 32.68 0.68 -5.80
N PRO A 274 34.02 0.78 -5.91
CA PRO A 274 34.95 0.07 -5.04
C PRO A 274 35.06 0.58 -3.58
N ASP A 275 34.65 1.82 -3.28
CA ASP A 275 34.99 2.52 -2.02
C ASP A 275 34.00 2.38 -0.83
N PHE A 276 32.98 1.53 -0.90
CA PHE A 276 32.02 1.40 0.21
C PHE A 276 32.33 0.20 1.13
N ASN A 277 32.91 0.52 2.30
CA ASN A 277 33.33 -0.41 3.35
C ASN A 277 32.23 -1.39 3.82
N SER A 278 32.59 -2.68 3.85
CA SER A 278 31.77 -3.86 4.22
C SER A 278 31.26 -3.92 5.67
N LEU A 279 31.71 -3.02 6.56
CA LEU A 279 31.31 -3.00 7.97
C LEU A 279 29.88 -2.47 8.21
N HIS A 280 29.39 -1.60 7.32
CA HIS A 280 28.04 -1.03 7.43
C HIS A 280 26.96 -1.96 6.87
N ASP A 281 27.28 -2.75 5.84
CA ASP A 281 26.40 -3.78 5.28
C ASP A 281 26.24 -4.95 6.24
N PHE A 282 27.33 -5.51 6.78
CA PHE A 282 27.25 -6.63 7.73
C PHE A 282 26.38 -6.29 8.95
N SER A 283 26.56 -5.08 9.50
CA SER A 283 25.81 -4.63 10.67
C SER A 283 24.32 -4.40 10.38
N ARG A 284 23.95 -3.97 9.17
CA ARG A 284 22.55 -3.70 8.79
C ARG A 284 21.83 -4.96 8.33
N THR A 285 22.50 -5.82 7.55
CA THR A 285 21.97 -7.13 7.16
C THR A 285 21.78 -8.00 8.41
N ALA A 286 22.76 -8.02 9.33
CA ALA A 286 22.60 -8.72 10.61
C ALA A 286 21.46 -8.15 11.47
N LEU A 287 21.27 -6.82 11.51
CA LEU A 287 20.14 -6.22 12.25
C LEU A 287 18.79 -6.61 11.63
N HIS A 288 18.75 -6.73 10.30
CA HIS A 288 17.56 -7.13 9.55
C HIS A 288 17.25 -8.62 9.73
N ASP A 289 18.25 -9.49 9.63
CA ASP A 289 18.15 -10.94 9.87
C ASP A 289 17.73 -11.24 11.30
N ILE A 290 18.23 -10.48 12.29
CA ILE A 290 17.79 -10.57 13.70
C ILE A 290 16.31 -10.21 13.84
N ASN A 291 15.84 -9.19 13.12
CA ASN A 291 14.43 -8.80 13.17
C ASN A 291 13.52 -9.81 12.45
N ALA A 292 14.01 -10.43 11.38
CA ALA A 292 13.30 -11.49 10.65
C ALA A 292 13.18 -12.77 11.49
N LEU A 293 14.27 -13.23 12.10
CA LEU A 293 14.30 -14.35 13.05
C LEU A 293 13.36 -14.09 14.24
N ARG A 294 13.33 -12.86 14.75
CA ARG A 294 12.36 -12.47 15.81
C ARG A 294 10.92 -12.62 15.35
N SER A 295 10.62 -12.35 14.08
CA SER A 295 9.27 -12.52 13.52
C SER A 295 8.89 -14.01 13.40
N GLU A 296 9.83 -14.86 12.96
CA GLU A 296 9.62 -16.31 12.86
C GLU A 296 9.45 -16.96 14.23
N VAL A 297 10.27 -16.55 15.21
CA VAL A 297 10.12 -17.00 16.60
C VAL A 297 8.74 -16.65 17.15
N ARG A 298 8.20 -15.45 16.85
CA ARG A 298 6.83 -15.09 17.24
C ARG A 298 5.76 -15.95 16.56
N LYS A 299 5.92 -16.27 15.28
CA LYS A 299 5.00 -17.15 14.55
C LYS A 299 5.01 -18.57 15.13
N LEU A 300 6.20 -19.11 15.44
CA LEU A 300 6.34 -20.41 16.09
C LEU A 300 5.73 -20.41 17.50
N GLN A 301 5.94 -19.34 18.28
CA GLN A 301 5.32 -19.17 19.59
C GLN A 301 3.78 -19.17 19.49
N ALA A 302 3.21 -18.48 18.50
CA ALA A 302 1.77 -18.48 18.27
C ALA A 302 1.24 -19.89 17.89
N SER A 303 1.96 -20.63 17.05
CA SER A 303 1.63 -22.02 16.69
C SER A 303 1.72 -22.99 17.88
N ILE A 304 2.70 -22.82 18.76
CA ILE A 304 2.84 -23.61 19.99
C ILE A 304 1.68 -23.31 20.94
N GLU A 305 1.31 -22.04 21.11
CA GLU A 305 0.20 -21.63 21.99
C GLU A 305 -1.15 -22.18 21.48
N GLN A 306 -1.34 -22.16 20.15
CA GLN A 306 -2.50 -22.77 19.52
C GLN A 306 -2.53 -24.29 19.71
N SER A 307 -1.39 -24.96 19.59
CA SER A 307 -1.26 -26.41 19.83
C SER A 307 -1.50 -26.79 21.29
N LYS A 308 -1.04 -25.98 22.25
CA LYS A 308 -1.34 -26.14 23.67
C LYS A 308 -2.83 -26.06 23.97
N LYS A 309 -3.53 -25.07 23.40
CA LYS A 309 -4.99 -24.96 23.53
C LYS A 309 -5.72 -26.20 22.99
N SER A 310 -5.24 -26.77 21.88
CA SER A 310 -5.79 -28.01 21.32
C SER A 310 -5.62 -29.20 22.26
N LEU A 311 -4.47 -29.31 22.94
CA LEU A 311 -4.14 -30.37 23.90
C LEU A 311 -4.91 -30.22 25.23
N GLU A 312 -5.14 -28.99 25.68
CA GLU A 312 -5.96 -28.69 26.87
C GLU A 312 -7.44 -28.99 26.63
N MET A 313 -7.95 -28.82 25.41
CA MET A 313 -9.33 -29.20 25.06
C MET A 313 -9.54 -30.72 24.95
N GLN A 314 -8.48 -31.51 24.80
CA GLN A 314 -8.55 -32.98 24.69
C GLN A 314 -8.36 -33.71 26.03
N SER A 315 -7.97 -33.02 27.11
CA SER A 315 -7.56 -33.64 28.38
C SER A 315 -8.41 -33.23 29.60
N ALA A 316 -9.74 -33.23 29.47
CA ALA A 316 -10.64 -33.05 30.61
C ALA A 316 -11.32 -34.38 31.04
N PRO A 317 -10.97 -34.97 32.21
CA PRO A 317 -11.82 -35.93 32.91
C PRO A 317 -12.76 -35.26 33.92
N GLN A 318 -13.88 -35.93 34.17
CA GLN A 318 -15.04 -35.51 34.96
C GLN A 318 -14.79 -35.27 36.47
N LYS A 319 -15.47 -34.24 36.99
CA LYS A 319 -16.04 -34.00 38.33
C LYS A 319 -15.33 -34.61 39.58
N SER A 320 -15.03 -33.76 40.56
CA SER A 320 -15.74 -33.73 41.86
C SER A 320 -15.17 -32.67 42.82
N SER A 321 -16.03 -32.22 43.72
CA SER A 321 -15.92 -31.10 44.65
C SER A 321 -14.81 -31.25 45.71
N ILE A 322 -13.97 -30.23 45.93
CA ILE A 322 -13.38 -29.91 47.24
C ILE A 322 -13.32 -28.39 47.44
N HIS A 323 -13.72 -28.00 48.64
CA HIS A 323 -13.76 -26.67 49.21
C HIS A 323 -12.41 -25.94 49.28
N THR A 324 -12.47 -24.63 49.00
CA THR A 324 -11.72 -23.53 49.64
C THR A 324 -10.20 -23.58 49.64
N LEU A 325 -9.57 -22.61 48.98
CA LEU A 325 -8.63 -21.67 49.60
C LEU A 325 -8.53 -20.42 48.72
N LYS A 326 -8.73 -19.25 49.36
CA LYS A 326 -8.60 -17.93 48.74
C LYS A 326 -7.18 -17.78 48.19
N ASN A 327 -7.06 -17.53 46.89
CA ASN A 327 -5.99 -16.68 46.37
C ASN A 327 -6.62 -15.41 45.84
N SER A 328 -6.57 -14.41 46.71
CA SER A 328 -6.71 -13.00 46.39
C SER A 328 -5.72 -12.58 45.29
N ASP A 329 -6.18 -11.65 44.47
CA ASP A 329 -5.38 -10.64 43.78
C ASP A 329 -4.38 -11.11 42.71
N ILE A 330 -4.90 -11.47 41.54
CA ILE A 330 -4.24 -11.09 40.27
C ILE A 330 -5.31 -10.48 39.34
N ALA A 331 -5.67 -9.23 39.63
CA ALA A 331 -6.31 -8.37 38.64
C ALA A 331 -5.30 -8.11 37.50
N PRO A 332 -5.69 -8.20 36.21
CA PRO A 332 -4.83 -7.72 35.13
C PRO A 332 -4.64 -6.20 35.32
N LYS A 333 -3.42 -5.81 35.71
CA LYS A 333 -3.01 -4.44 35.99
C LYS A 333 -3.14 -3.57 34.73
N ASN A 334 -3.74 -2.38 34.92
CA ASN A 334 -3.86 -1.23 34.02
C ASN A 334 -4.70 -1.37 32.74
N LYS A 335 -6.03 -1.33 32.88
CA LYS A 335 -6.87 -0.70 31.84
C LYS A 335 -6.79 0.83 32.02
N MET A 336 -6.05 1.51 31.15
CA MET A 336 -6.19 2.97 30.99
C MET A 336 -7.62 3.26 30.53
N LYS A 337 -8.42 3.85 31.41
CA LYS A 337 -9.82 4.16 31.12
C LYS A 337 -9.87 5.45 30.30
N THR A 338 -10.16 5.32 29.01
CA THR A 338 -10.28 6.45 28.09
C THR A 338 -11.74 6.91 28.02
N ASP A 339 -11.99 8.21 27.92
CA ASP A 339 -13.33 8.74 27.69
C ASP A 339 -13.58 8.97 26.20
N VAL A 340 -12.60 9.58 25.51
CA VAL A 340 -12.67 9.93 24.09
C VAL A 340 -11.48 9.33 23.35
N LEU A 341 -11.78 8.55 22.31
CA LEU A 341 -10.80 8.10 21.33
C LEU A 341 -10.91 8.97 20.07
N LEU A 342 -9.82 9.64 19.72
CA LEU A 342 -9.67 10.29 18.42
C LEU A 342 -9.06 9.29 17.44
N ALA A 343 -9.64 9.16 16.26
CA ALA A 343 -9.13 8.31 15.19
C ALA A 343 -8.72 9.16 14.00
N THR A 344 -7.50 8.95 13.50
CA THR A 344 -6.96 9.59 12.29
C THR A 344 -6.41 8.50 11.36
N THR A 345 -6.26 8.81 10.07
CA THR A 345 -5.88 7.84 9.05
C THR A 345 -4.53 8.17 8.44
N THR A 346 -4.30 9.42 8.03
CA THR A 346 -3.07 9.85 7.36
C THR A 346 -2.11 10.55 8.33
N PRO A 347 -0.79 10.53 8.06
CA PRO A 347 0.18 11.26 8.90
C PRO A 347 -0.09 12.76 9.02
N ILE A 348 -0.68 13.39 8.00
CA ILE A 348 -1.04 14.81 8.01
C ILE A 348 -2.16 15.08 9.03
N GLU A 349 -3.16 14.20 9.08
CA GLU A 349 -4.25 14.27 10.06
C GLU A 349 -3.74 14.07 11.48
N THR A 350 -2.91 13.04 11.70
CA THR A 350 -2.33 12.76 13.02
C THR A 350 -1.47 13.93 13.49
N LYS A 351 -0.62 14.47 12.61
CA LYS A 351 0.22 15.64 12.91
C LYS A 351 -0.63 16.86 13.28
N ALA A 352 -1.71 17.13 12.55
CA ALA A 352 -2.60 18.25 12.84
C ALA A 352 -3.25 18.14 14.22
N VAL A 353 -3.58 16.92 14.68
CA VAL A 353 -4.07 16.70 16.05
C VAL A 353 -2.94 16.89 17.07
N LEU A 354 -1.79 16.24 16.89
CA LEU A 354 -0.68 16.30 17.84
C LEU A 354 -0.15 17.72 18.08
N GLU A 355 -0.13 18.57 17.05
CA GLU A 355 0.24 19.99 17.16
C GLU A 355 -0.65 20.77 18.15
N LEU A 356 -1.90 20.35 18.35
CA LEU A 356 -2.82 20.98 19.30
C LEU A 356 -2.65 20.48 20.75
N PHE A 357 -1.86 19.42 20.96
CA PHE A 357 -1.64 18.78 22.26
C PHE A 357 -0.15 18.61 22.56
N PRO A 358 0.61 19.70 22.78
CA PRO A 358 2.09 19.64 22.90
C PRO A 358 2.62 18.78 24.07
N GLY A 359 1.76 18.36 25.01
CA GLY A 359 2.11 17.51 26.15
C GLY A 359 1.75 16.02 25.99
N TYR A 360 1.48 15.55 24.77
CA TYR A 360 1.09 14.16 24.54
C TYR A 360 2.19 13.16 24.94
N LYS A 361 1.78 11.94 25.29
CA LYS A 361 2.68 10.83 25.61
C LYS A 361 2.37 9.62 24.76
N GLU A 362 3.39 8.98 24.24
CA GLU A 362 3.25 7.69 23.56
C GLU A 362 3.01 6.59 24.60
N ILE A 363 1.94 5.82 24.41
CA ILE A 363 1.58 4.67 25.24
C ILE A 363 1.47 3.44 24.35
N THR A 364 2.05 2.33 24.79
CA THR A 364 1.94 1.05 24.09
C THR A 364 0.99 0.13 24.84
N ILE A 365 -0.12 -0.25 24.21
CA ILE A 365 -1.13 -1.16 24.78
C ILE A 365 -1.40 -2.25 23.75
N ARG A 366 -1.27 -3.53 24.17
CA ARG A 366 -1.44 -4.70 23.29
C ARG A 366 -0.61 -4.59 21.99
N GLU A 367 0.67 -4.22 22.14
CA GLU A 367 1.63 -4.08 21.03
C GLU A 367 1.32 -2.98 20.00
N LYS A 368 0.30 -2.14 20.24
CA LYS A 368 -0.02 -0.95 19.44
C LYS A 368 0.32 0.33 20.19
N ILE A 369 0.80 1.33 19.43
CA ILE A 369 1.10 2.67 19.92
C ILE A 369 -0.15 3.53 19.84
N TYR A 370 -0.45 4.23 20.93
CA TYR A 370 -1.46 5.27 21.02
C TYR A 370 -0.80 6.53 21.57
N PHE A 371 -1.41 7.68 21.31
CA PHE A 371 -0.96 8.96 21.87
C PHE A 371 -1.94 9.41 22.94
N ASP A 372 -1.53 9.35 24.21
CA ASP A 372 -2.25 9.94 25.32
C ASP A 372 -2.15 11.47 25.22
N LEU A 373 -3.27 12.12 24.92
CA LEU A 373 -3.35 13.58 24.76
C LEU A 373 -3.64 14.29 26.09
N GLY A 374 -3.83 13.54 27.17
CA GLY A 374 -4.15 14.03 28.50
C GLY A 374 -5.62 14.39 28.71
N LEU A 375 -5.86 15.20 29.74
CA LEU A 375 -7.20 15.60 30.16
C LEU A 375 -7.65 16.87 29.43
N THR A 376 -8.77 16.78 28.72
CA THR A 376 -9.48 17.93 28.15
C THR A 376 -10.86 18.04 28.78
N ASN A 377 -11.13 19.11 29.53
CA ASN A 377 -12.40 19.30 30.25
C ASN A 377 -12.82 18.07 31.10
N ASN A 378 -11.87 17.49 31.84
CA ASN A 378 -12.03 16.26 32.62
C ASN A 378 -12.36 14.98 31.81
N LEU A 379 -12.08 14.97 30.50
CA LEU A 379 -12.18 13.80 29.65
C LEU A 379 -10.77 13.31 29.34
N GLN A 380 -10.51 12.03 29.58
CA GLN A 380 -9.26 11.40 29.14
C GLN A 380 -9.33 11.18 27.62
N VAL A 381 -8.46 11.88 26.88
CA VAL A 381 -8.42 11.83 25.41
C VAL A 381 -7.21 11.04 24.95
N VAL A 382 -7.43 10.07 24.07
CA VAL A 382 -6.36 9.28 23.44
C VAL A 382 -6.54 9.32 21.93
N LEU A 383 -5.45 9.41 21.20
CA LEU A 383 -5.41 9.38 19.75
C LEU A 383 -4.86 8.03 19.26
N THR A 384 -5.51 7.49 18.24
CA THR A 384 -5.01 6.37 17.44
C THR A 384 -4.86 6.80 15.98
N GLN A 385 -3.80 6.30 15.34
CA GLN A 385 -3.59 6.45 13.91
C GLN A 385 -3.77 5.08 13.25
N GLN A 386 -4.59 5.02 12.19
CA GLN A 386 -4.70 3.83 11.35
C GLN A 386 -3.44 3.64 10.50
N MET A 387 -3.13 2.39 10.17
CA MET A 387 -1.96 2.09 9.35
C MET A 387 -2.25 2.19 7.85
N HIS A 388 -3.49 1.91 7.43
CA HIS A 388 -3.92 2.02 6.04
C HIS A 388 -5.22 2.82 5.91
N MET A 389 -5.36 3.48 4.75
CA MET A 389 -6.61 4.12 4.33
C MET A 389 -7.66 3.06 3.96
N GLY A 390 -8.92 3.40 4.11
CA GLY A 390 -10.04 2.48 3.84
C GLY A 390 -10.62 1.80 5.08
N SER A 391 -11.82 1.24 4.89
CA SER A 391 -12.57 0.56 5.96
C SER A 391 -12.18 -0.89 6.20
N ASN A 392 -11.59 -1.54 5.19
CA ASN A 392 -11.36 -2.99 5.14
C ASN A 392 -9.88 -3.37 5.30
N GLY A 393 -9.59 -4.66 5.44
CA GLY A 393 -8.24 -5.19 5.64
C GLY A 393 -7.79 -5.19 7.10
N THR A 394 -6.67 -5.85 7.36
CA THR A 394 -6.12 -6.05 8.73
C THR A 394 -5.68 -4.76 9.41
N ALA A 395 -5.49 -3.69 8.64
CA ALA A 395 -5.04 -2.38 9.10
C ALA A 395 -6.02 -1.23 8.76
N GLY A 396 -7.22 -1.55 8.23
CA GLY A 396 -8.27 -0.56 7.92
C GLY A 396 -8.98 -0.04 9.18
N SER A 397 -9.92 0.89 8.98
CA SER A 397 -10.61 1.57 10.09
C SER A 397 -11.40 0.63 10.99
N HIS A 398 -12.05 -0.40 10.43
CA HIS A 398 -12.85 -1.34 11.20
C HIS A 398 -12.01 -2.08 12.24
N ILE A 399 -10.95 -2.78 11.83
CA ILE A 399 -10.10 -3.57 12.74
C ILE A 399 -9.35 -2.65 13.71
N SER A 400 -8.75 -1.57 13.20
CA SER A 400 -7.95 -0.66 14.02
C SER A 400 -8.77 -0.01 15.14
N ILE A 401 -9.97 0.48 14.83
CA ILE A 401 -10.84 1.12 15.81
C ILE A 401 -11.42 0.08 16.76
N LYS A 402 -11.78 -1.11 16.28
CA LYS A 402 -12.28 -2.20 17.14
C LYS A 402 -11.25 -2.59 18.19
N GLU A 403 -10.00 -2.78 17.80
CA GLU A 403 -8.91 -3.10 18.73
C GLU A 403 -8.64 -1.96 19.71
N ALA A 404 -8.69 -0.70 19.25
CA ALA A 404 -8.58 0.46 20.11
C ALA A 404 -9.72 0.54 21.14
N ILE A 405 -10.95 0.25 20.73
CA ILE A 405 -12.11 0.18 21.64
C ILE A 405 -11.90 -0.92 22.69
N GLU A 406 -11.40 -2.09 22.28
CA GLU A 406 -11.16 -3.20 23.21
C GLU A 406 -9.99 -2.95 24.17
N ALA A 407 -8.97 -2.21 23.73
CA ALA A 407 -7.82 -1.83 24.53
C ALA A 407 -8.15 -0.72 25.55
N LEU A 408 -8.86 0.32 25.10
CA LEU A 408 -9.01 1.58 25.84
C LEU A 408 -10.41 1.78 26.46
N SER A 409 -11.40 1.01 26.00
CA SER A 409 -12.81 1.10 26.42
C SER A 409 -13.38 2.53 26.42
N PRO A 410 -13.25 3.29 25.30
CA PRO A 410 -13.73 4.66 25.20
C PRO A 410 -15.27 4.74 25.24
N LEU A 411 -15.79 5.88 25.65
CA LEU A 411 -17.23 6.19 25.57
C LEU A 411 -17.60 6.81 24.22
N TYR A 412 -16.66 7.55 23.63
CA TYR A 412 -16.84 8.28 22.39
C TYR A 412 -15.68 7.99 21.44
N VAL A 413 -15.97 7.77 20.16
CA VAL A 413 -14.96 7.74 19.09
C VAL A 413 -15.26 8.86 18.10
N ILE A 414 -14.29 9.75 17.89
CA ILE A 414 -14.41 10.84 16.93
C ILE A 414 -13.36 10.62 15.86
N MET A 415 -13.79 10.38 14.62
CA MET A 415 -12.86 10.29 13.50
C MET A 415 -12.63 11.67 12.91
N ILE A 416 -11.37 12.08 12.92
CA ILE A 416 -10.92 13.37 12.42
C ILE A 416 -10.14 13.13 11.13
N GLY A 417 -10.40 13.93 10.11
CA GLY A 417 -9.56 13.84 8.92
C GLY A 417 -9.92 14.78 7.79
N ILE A 418 -9.58 14.34 6.58
CA ILE A 418 -9.88 15.02 5.33
C ILE A 418 -10.91 14.25 4.51
N ALA A 419 -11.67 14.98 3.69
CA ALA A 419 -12.70 14.46 2.81
C ALA A 419 -12.68 15.22 1.47
N PHE A 420 -13.33 14.66 0.47
CA PHE A 420 -13.66 15.41 -0.74
C PHE A 420 -15.04 16.09 -0.60
N GLY A 421 -15.18 17.27 -1.19
CA GLY A 421 -16.45 17.97 -1.32
C GLY A 421 -17.18 17.59 -2.61
N ILE A 422 -18.51 17.75 -2.63
CA ILE A 422 -19.35 17.42 -3.79
C ILE A 422 -19.75 18.66 -4.60
N ASP A 423 -19.88 19.83 -3.96
CA ASP A 423 -20.41 21.04 -4.60
C ASP A 423 -19.52 22.26 -4.32
N ALA A 424 -18.61 22.55 -5.26
CA ALA A 424 -17.66 23.66 -5.17
C ALA A 424 -18.31 25.04 -5.17
N ASN A 425 -19.62 25.15 -5.48
CA ASN A 425 -20.36 26.42 -5.37
C ASN A 425 -20.91 26.66 -3.95
N LYS A 426 -20.99 25.61 -3.11
CA LYS A 426 -21.58 25.67 -1.77
C LYS A 426 -20.55 25.61 -0.64
N HIS A 427 -19.38 25.07 -0.93
CA HIS A 427 -18.31 24.86 0.02
C HIS A 427 -16.98 25.37 -0.54
N ASP A 428 -16.06 25.69 0.35
CA ASP A 428 -14.68 26.03 0.04
C ASP A 428 -13.70 24.95 0.56
N ILE A 429 -12.48 24.91 0.03
CA ILE A 429 -11.42 24.08 0.60
C ILE A 429 -11.17 24.49 2.06
N GLY A 430 -11.16 23.50 2.96
CA GLY A 430 -11.02 23.69 4.39
C GLY A 430 -12.36 23.80 5.15
N ASP A 431 -13.50 23.86 4.45
CA ASP A 431 -14.82 23.74 5.08
C ASP A 431 -14.98 22.39 5.76
N ILE A 432 -15.69 22.37 6.89
CA ILE A 432 -15.83 21.20 7.75
C ILE A 432 -17.16 20.53 7.49
N LEU A 433 -17.11 19.22 7.30
CA LEU A 433 -18.23 18.30 7.15
C LEU A 433 -18.34 17.43 8.40
N VAL A 434 -19.49 17.49 9.06
CA VAL A 434 -19.80 16.65 10.22
C VAL A 434 -20.91 15.67 9.85
N SER A 435 -20.69 14.38 10.13
CA SER A 435 -21.66 13.35 9.81
C SER A 435 -22.92 13.47 10.67
N GLN A 436 -24.06 13.79 10.06
CA GLN A 436 -25.38 13.39 10.61
C GLN A 436 -25.65 11.93 10.24
N TYR A 437 -25.34 11.59 8.99
CA TYR A 437 -25.48 10.27 8.42
C TYR A 437 -24.19 9.86 7.72
N ILE A 438 -23.94 8.55 7.68
CA ILE A 438 -22.97 7.95 6.77
C ILE A 438 -23.72 7.01 5.83
N GLN A 439 -23.43 7.06 4.54
CA GLN A 439 -23.93 6.11 3.55
C GLN A 439 -22.75 5.30 3.02
N ASN A 440 -22.81 3.98 3.21
CA ASN A 440 -21.91 3.08 2.50
C ASN A 440 -22.32 3.05 1.02
N TYR A 441 -21.43 3.41 0.10
CA TYR A 441 -21.74 3.42 -1.33
C TYR A 441 -21.16 2.23 -2.11
N ASP A 442 -20.38 1.36 -1.47
CA ASP A 442 -19.74 0.23 -2.15
C ASP A 442 -20.69 -0.92 -2.51
N PRO A 443 -21.58 -1.39 -1.60
CA PRO A 443 -22.52 -2.44 -1.96
C PRO A 443 -23.51 -1.88 -2.97
N GLN A 444 -23.46 -2.37 -4.21
CA GLN A 444 -24.33 -1.93 -5.29
C GLN A 444 -24.88 -3.14 -6.04
N ARG A 445 -26.13 -3.01 -6.50
CA ARG A 445 -26.65 -3.87 -7.56
C ARG A 445 -26.32 -3.20 -8.89
N VAL A 446 -25.65 -3.95 -9.77
CA VAL A 446 -25.45 -3.55 -11.17
C VAL A 446 -26.45 -4.33 -12.02
N SER A 447 -27.23 -3.62 -12.83
CA SER A 447 -28.23 -4.19 -13.74
C SER A 447 -28.17 -3.54 -15.11
N SER A 448 -28.72 -4.19 -16.14
CA SER A 448 -28.86 -3.56 -17.46
C SER A 448 -29.96 -2.51 -17.41
N GLY A 449 -29.57 -1.24 -17.57
CA GLY A 449 -30.49 -0.13 -17.78
C GLY A 449 -30.97 -0.03 -19.22
N PRO A 450 -31.74 1.03 -19.54
CA PRO A 450 -32.06 1.38 -20.92
C PRO A 450 -30.76 1.48 -21.76
N ASP A 451 -30.81 1.04 -23.01
CA ASP A 451 -29.68 1.02 -23.95
C ASP A 451 -28.47 0.16 -23.52
N ASN A 452 -28.71 -0.87 -22.71
CA ASN A 452 -27.69 -1.82 -22.25
C ASN A 452 -26.54 -1.18 -21.42
N LYS A 453 -26.77 0.02 -20.89
CA LYS A 453 -25.84 0.71 -19.98
C LYS A 453 -25.97 0.18 -18.55
N PRO A 454 -24.89 0.11 -17.77
CA PRO A 454 -24.97 -0.33 -16.37
C PRO A 454 -25.78 0.69 -15.55
N LYS A 455 -26.84 0.22 -14.90
CA LYS A 455 -27.61 0.94 -13.89
C LYS A 455 -27.14 0.48 -12.50
N PHE A 456 -26.71 1.44 -11.69
CA PHE A 456 -26.24 1.22 -10.32
C PHE A 456 -27.35 1.55 -9.32
N GLU A 457 -27.61 0.64 -8.39
CA GLU A 457 -28.53 0.85 -7.27
C GLU A 457 -27.77 0.60 -5.96
N ASN A 458 -27.71 1.60 -5.08
CA ASN A 458 -27.02 1.48 -3.80
C ASN A 458 -27.76 0.49 -2.89
N ARG A 459 -27.00 -0.45 -2.30
CA ARG A 459 -27.45 -1.49 -1.37
C ARG A 459 -26.73 -1.40 -0.02
N GLY A 460 -25.88 -0.39 0.16
CA GLY A 460 -25.18 -0.13 1.41
C GLY A 460 -26.08 0.53 2.45
N GLU A 461 -25.69 0.40 3.71
CA GLU A 461 -26.45 0.93 4.83
C GLU A 461 -26.32 2.46 4.92
N ARG A 462 -27.42 3.11 5.31
CA ARG A 462 -27.46 4.51 5.74
C ARG A 462 -27.58 4.55 7.25
N VAL A 463 -26.55 5.02 7.93
CA VAL A 463 -26.44 4.93 9.38
C VAL A 463 -26.41 6.32 10.00
N THR A 464 -27.03 6.47 11.16
CA THR A 464 -27.12 7.76 11.87
C THR A 464 -26.00 7.85 12.89
N ALA A 465 -25.29 8.97 12.93
CA ALA A 465 -24.27 9.24 13.94
C ALA A 465 -24.89 9.42 15.33
N SER A 466 -24.06 9.42 16.38
CA SER A 466 -24.52 9.62 17.76
C SER A 466 -25.26 10.95 17.91
N THR A 467 -26.55 10.91 18.24
CA THR A 467 -27.37 12.12 18.52
C THR A 467 -26.78 12.97 19.64
N LEU A 468 -26.17 12.32 20.65
CA LEU A 468 -25.49 13.00 21.74
C LEU A 468 -24.29 13.81 21.22
N LEU A 469 -23.39 13.20 20.45
CA LEU A 469 -22.23 13.92 19.88
C LEU A 469 -22.71 14.99 18.90
N LEU A 470 -23.64 14.65 18.01
CA LEU A 470 -24.19 15.56 17.01
C LEU A 470 -24.74 16.85 17.67
N SER A 471 -25.50 16.72 18.77
CA SER A 471 -26.01 17.89 19.51
C SER A 471 -24.89 18.81 20.03
N ARG A 472 -23.74 18.26 20.41
CA ARG A 472 -22.58 19.03 20.90
C ARG A 472 -21.85 19.72 19.76
N PHE A 473 -21.64 19.04 18.65
CA PHE A 473 -21.03 19.63 17.46
C PHE A 473 -21.92 20.74 16.89
N MET A 474 -23.24 20.52 16.78
CA MET A 474 -24.19 21.56 16.35
C MET A 474 -24.20 22.79 17.27
N ALA A 475 -24.15 22.59 18.60
CA ALA A 475 -24.08 23.72 19.52
C ALA A 475 -22.78 24.52 19.39
N ALA A 476 -21.67 23.87 19.05
CA ALA A 476 -20.37 24.51 18.90
C ALA A 476 -20.25 25.39 17.66
N GLN A 477 -21.05 25.16 16.61
CA GLN A 477 -21.02 25.98 15.39
C GLN A 477 -21.36 27.46 15.66
N TYR A 478 -22.17 27.74 16.69
CA TYR A 478 -22.61 29.09 17.06
C TYR A 478 -21.62 29.85 17.94
N SER A 479 -20.47 29.25 18.25
CA SER A 479 -19.44 29.89 19.08
C SER A 479 -18.06 29.44 18.61
N PRO A 480 -17.64 29.80 17.39
CA PRO A 480 -16.38 29.31 16.82
C PRO A 480 -15.18 29.61 17.74
N PRO A 481 -14.12 28.78 17.72
CA PRO A 481 -12.93 29.03 18.51
C PRO A 481 -12.22 30.33 18.09
N ASP A 482 -11.87 31.17 19.07
CA ASP A 482 -11.04 32.36 18.85
C ASP A 482 -9.65 32.02 18.29
N THR A 483 -9.24 30.75 18.42
CA THR A 483 -7.95 30.23 17.95
C THR A 483 -7.93 29.87 16.47
N TRP A 484 -8.98 30.17 15.70
CA TRP A 484 -8.98 29.87 14.26
C TRP A 484 -8.00 30.78 13.53
N PRO A 485 -7.02 30.22 12.79
CA PRO A 485 -6.18 31.05 11.93
C PRO A 485 -7.00 31.58 10.75
N GLY A 486 -7.33 32.88 10.77
CA GLY A 486 -8.01 33.56 9.67
C GLY A 486 -9.55 33.47 9.74
N LYS A 487 -10.20 33.46 8.57
CA LYS A 487 -11.67 33.35 8.47
C LYS A 487 -12.10 31.96 8.96
N PRO A 488 -13.08 31.87 9.89
CA PRO A 488 -13.61 30.57 10.30
C PRO A 488 -14.26 29.87 9.10
N PRO A 489 -13.96 28.59 8.86
CA PRO A 489 -14.56 27.81 7.79
C PRO A 489 -16.04 27.58 8.07
N LYS A 490 -16.79 27.33 7.00
CA LYS A 490 -18.18 26.91 7.13
C LYS A 490 -18.20 25.50 7.69
N ILE A 491 -19.14 25.25 8.60
CA ILE A 491 -19.38 23.93 9.17
C ILE A 491 -20.73 23.46 8.63
N ASP A 492 -20.73 22.34 7.95
CA ASP A 492 -21.94 21.73 7.39
C ASP A 492 -22.20 20.36 8.01
N PHE A 493 -23.47 20.07 8.23
CA PHE A 493 -23.94 18.85 8.90
C PHE A 493 -24.84 18.10 7.94
N GLY A 494 -24.47 16.89 7.56
CA GLY A 494 -25.24 16.17 6.55
C GLY A 494 -24.80 14.75 6.33
N LEU A 495 -25.12 14.24 5.15
CA LEU A 495 -24.76 12.90 4.72
C LEU A 495 -23.33 12.86 4.16
N ILE A 496 -22.49 12.01 4.74
CA ILE A 496 -21.13 11.75 4.24
C ILE A 496 -21.11 10.37 3.57
N LEU A 497 -20.60 10.31 2.34
CA LEU A 497 -20.39 9.07 1.61
C LEU A 497 -19.13 8.36 2.10
N SER A 498 -19.20 7.06 2.37
CA SER A 498 -18.07 6.25 2.81
C SER A 498 -17.92 5.00 1.94
N GLY A 499 -16.72 4.73 1.46
CA GLY A 499 -16.43 3.54 0.66
C GLY A 499 -14.94 3.34 0.40
N SER A 500 -14.58 2.19 -0.15
CA SER A 500 -13.19 1.74 -0.32
C SER A 500 -12.43 2.38 -1.48
N LYS A 501 -13.10 3.21 -2.30
CA LYS A 501 -12.49 3.83 -3.47
C LYS A 501 -12.00 5.23 -3.14
N LEU A 502 -10.77 5.54 -3.55
CA LEU A 502 -10.29 6.91 -3.62
C LEU A 502 -10.91 7.57 -4.85
N VAL A 503 -11.96 8.36 -4.65
CA VAL A 503 -12.69 8.97 -5.76
C VAL A 503 -11.94 10.17 -6.31
N ASP A 504 -11.40 10.07 -7.54
CA ASP A 504 -10.69 11.16 -8.24
C ASP A 504 -11.18 11.30 -9.69
N HIS A 505 -12.50 11.31 -9.88
CA HIS A 505 -13.12 11.39 -11.21
C HIS A 505 -14.48 12.08 -11.11
N GLU A 506 -14.64 13.19 -11.83
CA GLU A 506 -15.84 14.03 -11.78
C GLU A 506 -17.13 13.25 -12.11
N ASP A 507 -17.18 12.54 -13.24
CA ASP A 507 -18.39 11.77 -13.59
C ASP A 507 -18.75 10.70 -12.55
N TYR A 508 -17.75 10.07 -11.92
CA TYR A 508 -18.00 9.06 -10.88
C TYR A 508 -18.50 9.72 -9.59
N ARG A 509 -17.92 10.86 -9.19
CA ARG A 509 -18.42 11.67 -8.07
C ARG A 509 -19.87 12.09 -8.32
N ASP A 510 -20.18 12.54 -9.54
CA ASP A 510 -21.53 12.97 -9.89
C ASP A 510 -22.51 11.79 -9.96
N ALA A 511 -22.06 10.61 -10.39
CA ALA A 511 -22.81 9.37 -10.27
C ALA A 511 -23.08 9.02 -8.79
N LEU A 512 -22.09 9.17 -7.90
CA LEU A 512 -22.30 9.00 -6.46
C LEU A 512 -23.31 10.02 -5.89
N ARG A 513 -23.24 11.28 -6.33
CA ARG A 513 -24.22 12.32 -5.98
C ARG A 513 -25.61 11.96 -6.46
N SER A 514 -25.76 11.31 -7.62
CA SER A 514 -27.07 10.84 -8.10
C SER A 514 -27.66 9.72 -7.24
N LEU A 515 -26.82 8.88 -6.62
CA LEU A 515 -27.24 7.83 -5.69
C LEU A 515 -27.63 8.38 -4.31
N ALA A 516 -27.11 9.55 -3.94
CA ALA A 516 -27.33 10.20 -2.65
C ALA A 516 -27.31 11.72 -2.82
N SER A 517 -28.43 12.29 -3.27
CA SER A 517 -28.51 13.71 -3.67
C SER A 517 -28.29 14.71 -2.53
N ASP A 518 -28.45 14.25 -1.28
CA ASP A 518 -28.25 15.02 -0.05
C ASP A 518 -26.85 14.85 0.54
N ALA A 519 -25.93 14.16 -0.15
CA ALA A 519 -24.55 14.04 0.28
C ALA A 519 -23.80 15.39 0.22
N ILE A 520 -23.05 15.69 1.28
CA ILE A 520 -22.24 16.92 1.41
C ILE A 520 -20.75 16.69 1.11
N GLY A 521 -20.31 15.43 1.09
CA GLY A 521 -18.93 15.04 0.78
C GLY A 521 -18.73 13.54 0.93
N GLY A 522 -17.48 13.09 0.79
CA GLY A 522 -17.14 11.68 0.97
C GLY A 522 -15.70 11.40 1.39
N GLU A 523 -15.49 10.18 1.88
CA GLU A 523 -14.27 9.70 2.52
C GLU A 523 -14.21 8.15 2.48
N MET A 524 -13.20 7.53 3.13
CA MET A 524 -12.90 6.10 2.96
C MET A 524 -12.97 5.24 4.25
N GLU A 525 -13.20 5.82 5.42
CA GLU A 525 -13.02 5.14 6.72
C GLU A 525 -14.28 5.06 7.58
N GLY A 526 -15.23 5.99 7.40
CA GLY A 526 -16.38 6.24 8.26
C GLY A 526 -17.28 5.02 8.48
N ILE A 527 -17.48 4.19 7.45
CA ILE A 527 -18.28 2.96 7.58
C ILE A 527 -17.59 1.92 8.49
N GLY A 528 -16.26 1.84 8.47
CA GLY A 528 -15.53 0.94 9.36
C GLY A 528 -15.53 1.42 10.82
N LEU A 529 -15.54 2.75 11.05
CA LEU A 529 -15.82 3.30 12.39
C LEU A 529 -17.21 2.87 12.89
N TYR A 530 -18.24 3.02 12.05
CA TYR A 530 -19.59 2.62 12.41
C TYR A 530 -19.63 1.14 12.81
N HIS A 531 -19.08 0.24 11.97
CA HIS A 531 -19.05 -1.20 12.29
C HIS A 531 -18.32 -1.48 13.60
N ALA A 532 -17.15 -0.88 13.83
CA ALA A 532 -16.39 -1.07 15.06
C ALA A 532 -17.12 -0.57 16.32
N ALA A 533 -17.79 0.58 16.22
CA ALA A 533 -18.44 1.25 17.35
C ALA A 533 -19.82 0.65 17.66
N SER A 534 -20.58 0.24 16.63
CA SER A 534 -21.93 -0.32 16.75
C SER A 534 -21.91 -1.60 17.60
N ASP A 535 -20.97 -2.51 17.32
CA ASP A 535 -20.77 -3.77 18.04
C ASP A 535 -20.63 -3.59 19.56
N LYS A 536 -19.98 -2.49 19.98
CA LYS A 536 -19.65 -2.21 21.38
C LYS A 536 -20.52 -1.13 22.00
N LYS A 537 -21.55 -0.64 21.28
CA LYS A 537 -22.45 0.46 21.69
C LYS A 537 -21.69 1.74 22.09
N VAL A 538 -20.60 2.03 21.38
CA VAL A 538 -19.79 3.24 21.58
C VAL A 538 -20.36 4.36 20.73
N HIS A 539 -20.48 5.56 21.29
CA HIS A 539 -20.95 6.72 20.54
C HIS A 539 -19.89 7.16 19.52
N TRP A 540 -20.29 7.43 18.29
CA TRP A 540 -19.35 7.81 17.24
C TRP A 540 -19.84 8.99 16.41
N ILE A 541 -18.90 9.71 15.79
CA ILE A 541 -19.13 10.76 14.80
C ILE A 541 -17.91 10.93 13.89
N VAL A 542 -18.11 11.33 12.63
CA VAL A 542 -17.05 11.69 11.68
C VAL A 542 -17.03 13.21 11.52
N VAL A 543 -15.82 13.78 11.60
CA VAL A 543 -15.54 15.21 11.46
C VAL A 543 -14.39 15.34 10.49
N LYS A 544 -14.68 15.70 9.24
CA LYS A 544 -13.66 15.84 8.20
C LYS A 544 -13.75 17.21 7.56
N ALA A 545 -12.68 17.69 6.96
CA ALA A 545 -12.71 18.93 6.19
C ALA A 545 -12.33 18.69 4.73
N ILE A 546 -12.85 19.54 3.84
CA ILE A 546 -12.67 19.39 2.40
C ILE A 546 -11.22 19.69 2.01
N CYS A 547 -10.53 18.72 1.40
CA CYS A 547 -9.19 18.91 0.84
C CYS A 547 -9.18 18.93 -0.70
N ASP A 548 -10.22 18.40 -1.35
CA ASP A 548 -10.35 18.31 -2.80
C ASP A 548 -11.82 18.14 -3.25
N TRP A 549 -12.05 18.09 -4.56
CA TRP A 549 -13.39 18.00 -5.18
C TRP A 549 -13.67 16.68 -5.88
N ALA A 550 -12.81 15.67 -5.72
CA ALA A 550 -12.94 14.37 -6.39
C ALA A 550 -13.15 14.48 -7.91
N ASP A 551 -12.47 15.42 -8.55
CA ASP A 551 -12.68 15.89 -9.93
C ASP A 551 -11.54 15.53 -10.90
N GLY A 552 -10.54 14.76 -10.45
CA GLY A 552 -9.33 14.46 -11.22
C GLY A 552 -8.19 15.48 -11.03
N ASN A 553 -8.40 16.53 -10.22
CA ASN A 553 -7.41 17.60 -9.98
C ASN A 553 -6.82 17.58 -8.56
N LYS A 554 -6.86 16.43 -7.87
CA LYS A 554 -6.39 16.28 -6.47
C LYS A 554 -4.93 16.67 -6.23
N HIS A 555 -4.10 16.72 -7.26
CA HIS A 555 -2.67 17.03 -7.16
C HIS A 555 -2.36 18.51 -6.96
N VAL A 556 -3.28 19.41 -7.32
CA VAL A 556 -3.06 20.87 -7.23
C VAL A 556 -3.02 21.32 -5.76
N GLN A 557 -1.86 21.81 -5.30
CA GLN A 557 -1.64 22.28 -3.92
C GLN A 557 -2.05 21.25 -2.85
N LYS A 558 -1.94 19.95 -3.18
CA LYS A 558 -2.42 18.84 -2.36
C LYS A 558 -2.00 18.95 -0.89
N ASN A 559 -0.71 19.15 -0.64
CA ASN A 559 -0.18 19.20 0.72
C ASN A 559 -0.76 20.36 1.54
N ASP A 560 -0.84 21.57 0.95
CA ASP A 560 -1.35 22.75 1.63
C ASP A 560 -2.84 22.62 1.94
N ARG A 561 -3.63 22.11 0.97
CA ARG A 561 -5.07 21.87 1.14
C ARG A 561 -5.35 20.81 2.18
N GLN A 562 -4.61 19.69 2.15
CA GLN A 562 -4.74 18.61 3.14
C GLN A 562 -4.34 19.08 4.53
N GLN A 563 -3.26 19.87 4.65
CA GLN A 563 -2.83 20.42 5.93
C GLN A 563 -3.86 21.41 6.50
N LEU A 564 -4.40 22.31 5.66
CA LEU A 564 -5.46 23.23 6.05
C LEU A 564 -6.72 22.49 6.53
N ALA A 565 -7.20 21.54 5.73
CA ALA A 565 -8.37 20.73 6.05
C ALA A 565 -8.18 19.95 7.36
N ALA A 566 -7.08 19.20 7.49
CA ALA A 566 -6.77 18.44 8.69
C ALA A 566 -6.72 19.34 9.95
N LYS A 567 -6.09 20.51 9.84
CA LYS A 567 -6.01 21.49 10.93
C LYS A 567 -7.38 22.04 11.31
N ASN A 568 -8.22 22.38 10.34
CA ASN A 568 -9.57 22.89 10.59
C ASN A 568 -10.44 21.84 11.32
N ALA A 569 -10.45 20.58 10.85
CA ALA A 569 -11.19 19.50 11.49
C ALA A 569 -10.69 19.23 12.93
N ALA A 570 -9.38 19.26 13.15
CA ALA A 570 -8.77 19.06 14.47
C ALA A 570 -9.09 20.21 15.44
N ILE A 571 -8.97 21.47 14.99
CA ILE A 571 -9.30 22.68 15.78
C ILE A 571 -10.77 22.63 16.22
N PHE A 572 -11.68 22.33 15.31
CA PHE A 572 -13.10 22.27 15.63
C PHE A 572 -13.41 21.15 16.63
N THR A 573 -12.82 19.97 16.44
CA THR A 573 -13.00 18.86 17.38
C THR A 573 -12.50 19.20 18.77
N LEU A 574 -11.30 19.78 18.91
CA LEU A 574 -10.76 20.23 20.19
C LEU A 574 -11.66 21.30 20.84
N HIS A 575 -12.18 22.23 20.05
CA HIS A 575 -13.12 23.24 20.52
C HIS A 575 -14.39 22.61 21.11
N VAL A 576 -14.96 21.59 20.44
CA VAL A 576 -16.11 20.84 21.00
C VAL A 576 -15.72 20.17 22.32
N LEU A 577 -14.59 19.46 22.37
CA LEU A 577 -14.13 18.76 23.57
C LEU A 577 -13.95 19.71 24.77
N ARG A 578 -13.40 20.91 24.55
CA ARG A 578 -13.22 21.93 25.60
C ARG A 578 -14.53 22.48 26.15
N ARG A 579 -15.59 22.54 25.34
CA ARG A 579 -16.91 23.08 25.74
C ARG A 579 -17.84 22.02 26.30
N SER A 580 -17.75 20.81 25.78
CA SER A 580 -18.72 19.77 26.05
C SER A 580 -18.44 19.11 27.41
N ASN A 581 -19.41 19.20 28.33
CA ASN A 581 -19.41 18.36 29.52
C ASN A 581 -19.95 16.96 29.13
N LEU A 582 -19.10 16.13 28.51
CA LEU A 582 -19.48 14.79 28.01
C LEU A 582 -19.63 13.74 29.12
N LYS A 583 -19.73 14.14 30.39
CA LYS A 583 -19.98 13.21 31.49
C LYS A 583 -21.38 12.62 31.40
N HIS A 584 -21.45 11.32 31.12
CA HIS A 584 -22.69 10.58 31.28
C HIS A 584 -22.99 10.40 32.77
N HIS A 585 -24.18 10.80 33.22
CA HIS A 585 -24.71 10.38 34.51
C HIS A 585 -24.90 8.87 34.46
N ARG A 586 -23.93 8.10 35.00
CA ARG A 586 -24.16 6.69 35.29
C ARG A 586 -25.41 6.61 36.17
N ARG A 587 -26.47 5.94 35.71
CA ARG A 587 -27.64 5.61 36.56
C ARG A 587 -27.10 5.08 37.90
N PRO A 588 -27.53 5.61 39.05
CA PRO A 588 -27.15 5.03 40.33
C PRO A 588 -27.61 3.58 40.32
N LYS A 589 -26.72 2.66 40.71
CA LYS A 589 -27.12 1.29 41.04
C LYS A 589 -28.29 1.42 42.01
N GLN A 590 -29.47 0.93 41.62
CA GLN A 590 -30.53 0.69 42.59
C GLN A 590 -29.90 -0.15 43.69
N LYS A 591 -29.77 0.44 44.89
CA LYS A 591 -29.58 -0.34 46.10
C LYS A 591 -30.82 -1.22 46.16
N THR A 592 -30.66 -2.51 45.89
CA THR A 592 -31.55 -3.51 46.42
C THR A 592 -31.45 -3.38 47.94
N THR A 593 -32.38 -2.63 48.52
CA THR A 593 -32.66 -2.71 49.94
C THR A 593 -33.37 -4.03 50.13
N ASP A 594 -32.63 -5.03 50.59
CA ASP A 594 -33.22 -6.19 51.23
C ASP A 594 -33.93 -5.68 52.50
N LYS A 595 -35.24 -5.87 52.53
CA LYS A 595 -36.06 -5.92 53.74
C LYS A 595 -36.72 -7.28 53.78
#